data_AF-A0A4P5Y550-F1
#
_entry.id   AF-A0A4P5Y550-F1
#
_cell.length_a   1.000
_cell.length_b   1.000
_cell.length_c   1.000
_cell.angle_alpha   90.00
_cell.angle_beta   90.00
_cell.angle_gamma   90.00
#
_symmetry.space_group_name_H-M   'P 1'
#
loop_
_entity.id
_entity.type
_entity.pdbx_description
1 polymer ?
#
loop_
_entity_poly.entity_id
_entity_poly.type
_entity_poly.pdbx_seq_one_letter_code
_entity_poly.pdbx_strand_id
1 'polypeptide(L)'
;MENLSALDVLSRIAHVATAIVLVGGTVFMRFVLMPAAKELPEAEHDQLRQRLMARWKRVVHGGIALLLLSGLYNYMQQIPKHKGDGLYHALLGTKMLLAVAVFFIASALVGRSAAFEKMRQNRAKWMGVIVLFSALIVVISGFVKVRVPKPKPAVPTESRQVENLPAGMSS
;
A
#
# COMPACT_ATOMS: atom_id res chain seq x y z
N MET A 1 -15.68 22.39 6.74
CA MET A 1 -15.67 20.93 6.56
C MET A 1 -15.09 20.68 5.17
N GLU A 2 -13.95 19.99 5.05
CA GLU A 2 -13.41 19.65 3.71
C GLU A 2 -14.49 18.84 2.98
N ASN A 3 -14.90 19.29 1.79
CA ASN A 3 -15.85 18.56 0.96
C ASN A 3 -15.14 17.30 0.44
N LEU A 4 -15.22 16.19 1.18
CA LEU A 4 -14.78 14.89 0.70
C LEU A 4 -15.57 14.59 -0.57
N SER A 5 -14.90 14.51 -1.71
CA SER A 5 -15.59 14.11 -2.93
C SER A 5 -15.99 12.64 -2.79
N ALA A 6 -17.13 12.26 -3.36
CA ALA A 6 -17.54 10.85 -3.41
C ALA A 6 -16.44 9.99 -4.04
N LEU A 7 -15.69 10.55 -4.99
CA LEU A 7 -14.56 9.90 -5.65
C LEU A 7 -13.40 9.58 -4.70
N ASP A 8 -13.05 10.48 -3.76
CA ASP A 8 -11.99 10.24 -2.76
C ASP A 8 -12.34 9.04 -1.87
N VAL A 9 -13.58 9.00 -1.41
CA VAL A 9 -14.08 7.93 -0.55
C VAL A 9 -14.11 6.61 -1.30
N LEU A 10 -14.69 6.60 -2.50
CA LEU A 10 -14.78 5.40 -3.34
C LEU A 10 -13.40 4.86 -3.73
N SER A 11 -12.47 5.74 -4.13
CA SER A 11 -11.10 5.34 -4.49
C SER A 11 -10.36 4.69 -3.31
N ARG A 12 -10.50 5.26 -2.11
CA ARG A 12 -9.92 4.70 -0.90
C ARG A 12 -10.53 3.35 -0.52
N ILE A 13 -11.86 3.23 -0.58
CA ILE A 13 -12.56 1.97 -0.31
C ILE A 13 -12.14 0.91 -1.31
N ALA A 14 -12.16 1.24 -2.61
CA ALA A 14 -11.74 0.34 -3.68
C ALA A 14 -10.29 -0.12 -3.48
N HIS A 15 -9.37 0.79 -3.13
CA HIS A 15 -7.97 0.44 -2.87
C HIS A 15 -7.84 -0.56 -1.71
N VAL A 16 -8.45 -0.25 -0.56
CA VAL A 16 -8.36 -1.10 0.64
C VAL A 16 -9.06 -2.44 0.44
N ALA A 17 -10.26 -2.45 -0.15
CA ALA A 17 -11.00 -3.67 -0.47
C ALA A 17 -10.20 -4.59 -1.40
N THR A 18 -9.56 -4.02 -2.43
CA THR A 18 -8.70 -4.79 -3.34
C THR A 18 -7.51 -5.40 -2.62
N ALA A 19 -6.85 -4.64 -1.74
CA ALA A 19 -5.75 -5.15 -0.93
C ALA A 19 -6.20 -6.29 -0.02
N ILE A 20 -7.39 -6.18 0.60
CA ILE A 20 -7.98 -7.24 1.44
C ILE A 20 -8.17 -8.52 0.62
N VAL A 21 -8.73 -8.44 -0.58
CA VAL A 21 -8.96 -9.62 -1.44
C VAL A 21 -7.64 -10.28 -1.85
N LEU A 22 -6.66 -9.50 -2.31
CA LEU A 22 -5.38 -10.07 -2.79
C LEU A 22 -4.53 -10.64 -1.65
N VAL A 23 -4.40 -9.91 -0.55
CA VAL A 23 -3.62 -10.35 0.61
C VAL A 23 -4.34 -11.49 1.32
N GLY A 24 -5.64 -11.35 1.60
CA GLY A 24 -6.46 -12.38 2.22
C GLY A 24 -6.52 -13.66 1.39
N GLY A 25 -6.68 -13.55 0.07
CA GLY A 25 -6.61 -14.70 -0.84
C GLY A 25 -5.24 -15.39 -0.80
N THR A 26 -4.15 -14.62 -0.72
CA THR A 26 -2.79 -15.18 -0.58
C THR A 26 -2.59 -15.88 0.76
N VAL A 27 -3.08 -15.30 1.86
CA VAL A 27 -3.07 -15.91 3.20
C VAL A 27 -3.85 -17.22 3.18
N PHE A 28 -5.10 -17.19 2.69
CA PHE A 28 -5.93 -18.39 2.55
C PHE A 28 -5.25 -19.47 1.72
N MET A 29 -4.69 -19.10 0.55
CA MET A 29 -3.97 -20.05 -0.30
C MET A 29 -2.80 -20.69 0.44
N ARG A 30 -2.00 -19.89 1.15
CA ARG A 30 -0.77 -20.35 1.80
C ARG A 30 -1.02 -21.24 3.01
N PHE A 31 -1.99 -20.89 3.85
CA PHE A 31 -2.16 -21.48 5.18
C PHE A 31 -3.36 -22.42 5.29
N VAL A 32 -4.30 -22.37 4.35
CA VAL A 32 -5.50 -23.21 4.38
C VAL A 32 -5.55 -24.11 3.16
N LEU A 33 -5.57 -23.53 1.96
CA LEU A 33 -5.77 -24.29 0.74
C LEU A 33 -4.60 -25.20 0.39
N MET A 34 -3.36 -24.69 0.42
CA MET A 34 -2.18 -25.49 0.06
C MET A 34 -1.96 -26.68 1.01
N PRO A 35 -2.09 -26.54 2.35
CA PRO A 35 -2.04 -27.70 3.25
C PRO A 35 -3.13 -28.73 2.95
N ALA A 36 -4.39 -28.31 2.81
CA ALA A 36 -5.51 -29.22 2.52
C ALA A 36 -5.35 -29.92 1.16
N ALA A 37 -4.84 -29.22 0.15
CA ALA A 37 -4.67 -29.77 -1.18
C ALA A 37 -3.60 -30.88 -1.25
N LYS A 38 -2.67 -30.96 -0.29
CA LYS A 38 -1.66 -32.03 -0.23
C LYS A 38 -2.25 -33.40 0.10
N GLU A 39 -3.46 -33.45 0.63
CA GLU A 39 -4.16 -34.69 0.97
C GLU A 39 -4.84 -35.32 -0.25
N LEU A 40 -4.90 -34.60 -1.38
CA LEU A 40 -5.50 -35.08 -2.62
C LEU A 40 -4.54 -36.00 -3.39
N PRO A 41 -5.06 -36.99 -4.15
CA PRO A 41 -4.30 -37.69 -5.16
C PRO A 41 -3.66 -36.73 -6.17
N GLU A 42 -2.47 -37.04 -6.68
CA GLU A 42 -1.66 -36.13 -7.52
C GLU A 42 -2.44 -35.60 -8.73
N ALA A 43 -3.22 -36.45 -9.40
CA ALA A 43 -4.04 -36.07 -10.55
C ALA A 43 -5.12 -35.04 -10.20
N GLU A 44 -5.78 -35.18 -9.03
CA GLU A 44 -6.80 -34.26 -8.56
C GLU A 44 -6.18 -32.94 -8.07
N HIS A 45 -5.04 -33.04 -7.38
CA HIS A 45 -4.25 -31.90 -6.95
C HIS A 45 -3.85 -31.02 -8.15
N ASP A 46 -3.37 -31.63 -9.23
CA ASP A 46 -2.96 -30.89 -10.43
C ASP A 46 -4.14 -30.25 -11.17
N GLN A 47 -5.26 -30.97 -11.29
CA GLN A 47 -6.48 -30.41 -11.88
C GLN A 47 -7.00 -29.21 -11.09
N LEU A 48 -7.05 -29.32 -9.75
CA LEU A 48 -7.42 -28.23 -8.87
C LEU A 48 -6.49 -27.02 -9.06
N ARG A 49 -5.17 -27.26 -9.03
CA ARG A 49 -4.14 -26.22 -9.22
C ARG A 49 -4.32 -25.48 -10.54
N GLN A 50 -4.49 -26.19 -11.66
CA GLN A 50 -4.67 -25.57 -12.97
C GLN A 50 -5.92 -24.68 -13.01
N ARG A 51 -7.06 -25.21 -12.56
CA ARG A 51 -8.36 -24.49 -12.55
C ARG A 51 -8.34 -23.27 -11.63
N LEU A 52 -7.73 -23.41 -10.45
CA LEU A 52 -7.60 -22.33 -9.48
C LEU A 52 -6.70 -21.22 -10.04
N MET A 53 -5.51 -21.57 -10.53
CA MET A 53 -4.54 -20.58 -11.03
C MET A 53 -5.04 -19.83 -12.27
N ALA A 54 -5.82 -20.49 -13.14
CA ALA A 54 -6.44 -19.83 -14.29
C ALA A 54 -7.44 -18.72 -13.90
N ARG A 55 -8.11 -18.86 -12.76
CA ARG A 55 -9.01 -17.83 -12.21
C ARG A 55 -8.22 -16.81 -11.40
N TRP A 56 -7.35 -17.28 -10.51
CA TRP A 56 -6.57 -16.43 -9.62
C TRP A 56 -5.67 -15.45 -10.37
N LYS A 57 -5.06 -15.85 -11.49
CA LYS A 57 -4.24 -14.94 -12.30
C LYS A 57 -5.03 -13.69 -12.74
N ARG A 58 -6.32 -13.83 -13.09
CA ARG A 58 -7.15 -12.70 -13.54
C ARG A 58 -7.43 -11.75 -12.37
N VAL A 59 -7.74 -12.31 -11.20
CA VAL A 59 -7.94 -11.54 -9.97
C VAL A 59 -6.65 -10.80 -9.58
N VAL A 60 -5.49 -11.45 -9.64
CA VAL A 60 -4.20 -10.83 -9.31
C VAL A 60 -3.87 -9.68 -10.25
N HIS A 61 -3.90 -9.87 -11.57
CA HIS A 61 -3.53 -8.79 -12.50
C HIS A 61 -4.55 -7.64 -12.47
N GLY A 62 -5.85 -7.95 -12.42
CA GLY A 62 -6.89 -6.93 -12.29
C GLY A 62 -6.77 -6.15 -10.98
N GLY A 63 -6.52 -6.85 -9.86
CA GLY A 63 -6.33 -6.22 -8.56
C GLY A 63 -5.05 -5.37 -8.48
N ILE A 64 -3.94 -5.82 -9.08
CA ILE A 64 -2.71 -5.01 -9.18
C ILE A 64 -2.98 -3.73 -9.98
N ALA A 65 -3.64 -3.83 -11.13
CA ALA A 65 -4.00 -2.65 -11.92
C ALA A 65 -4.87 -1.68 -11.11
N LEU A 66 -5.89 -2.18 -10.42
CA LEU A 66 -6.76 -1.37 -9.57
C LEU A 66 -6.01 -0.73 -8.40
N LEU A 67 -5.08 -1.45 -7.75
CA LEU A 67 -4.24 -0.91 -6.67
C LEU A 67 -3.28 0.17 -7.16
N LEU A 68 -2.69 0.01 -8.35
CA LEU A 68 -1.82 1.02 -8.95
C LEU A 68 -2.59 2.30 -9.27
N LEU A 69 -3.74 2.18 -9.93
CA LEU A 69 -4.57 3.34 -10.31
C LEU A 69 -5.13 4.07 -9.09
N SER A 70 -5.79 3.35 -8.19
CA SER A 70 -6.35 3.94 -6.97
C SER A 70 -5.25 4.40 -6.00
N GLY A 71 -4.12 3.70 -5.93
CA GLY A 71 -2.98 4.06 -5.10
C GLY A 71 -2.32 5.37 -5.56
N LEU A 72 -2.15 5.54 -6.87
CA LEU A 72 -1.65 6.77 -7.47
C LEU A 72 -2.61 7.94 -7.22
N TYR A 73 -3.91 7.73 -7.43
CA TYR A 73 -4.92 8.74 -7.13
C TYR A 73 -4.89 9.17 -5.66
N ASN A 74 -4.94 8.21 -4.73
CA ASN A 74 -4.90 8.48 -3.30
C ASN A 74 -3.59 9.17 -2.88
N TYR A 75 -2.47 8.85 -3.54
CA TYR A 75 -1.20 9.52 -3.31
C TYR A 75 -1.24 11.00 -3.73
N MET A 76 -1.75 11.30 -4.93
CA MET A 76 -1.89 12.67 -5.43
C MET A 76 -2.77 13.55 -4.53
N GLN A 77 -3.84 12.99 -3.96
CA GLN A 77 -4.70 13.73 -3.03
C GLN A 77 -4.03 14.02 -1.68
N GLN A 78 -3.13 13.14 -1.23
CA GLN A 78 -2.54 13.23 0.10
C GLN A 78 -1.21 14.00 0.13
N ILE A 79 -0.49 14.10 -0.99
CA ILE A 79 0.81 14.78 -1.05
C ILE A 79 0.76 16.27 -0.65
N PRO A 80 -0.25 17.07 -1.03
CA PRO A 80 -0.28 18.49 -0.66
C PRO A 80 -0.53 18.70 0.83
N LYS A 81 -1.20 17.74 1.48
CA LYS A 81 -1.55 17.78 2.90
C LYS A 81 -0.38 17.48 3.84
N HIS A 82 0.73 16.96 3.31
CA HIS A 82 1.89 16.53 4.11
C HIS A 82 3.19 17.25 3.69
N LYS A 83 3.07 18.45 3.10
CA LYS A 83 4.24 19.25 2.72
C LYS A 83 5.13 19.53 3.94
N GLY A 84 6.42 19.20 3.82
CA GLY A 84 7.41 19.40 4.88
C GLY A 84 7.49 18.25 5.90
N ASP A 85 6.71 17.19 5.74
CA ASP A 85 6.76 16.02 6.62
C ASP A 85 7.68 14.93 6.05
N GLY A 86 8.98 15.04 6.33
CA GLY A 86 9.99 14.11 5.80
C GLY A 86 9.73 12.64 6.19
N LEU A 87 9.28 12.39 7.42
CA LEU A 87 8.98 11.04 7.88
C LEU A 87 7.76 10.45 7.16
N TYR A 88 6.72 11.25 6.90
CA TYR A 88 5.59 10.84 6.07
C TYR A 88 6.07 10.34 4.71
N HIS A 89 6.88 11.14 4.02
CA HIS A 89 7.38 10.82 2.68
C HIS A 89 8.28 9.58 2.68
N ALA A 90 9.15 9.43 3.69
CA ALA A 90 9.98 8.25 3.84
C ALA A 90 9.12 6.98 3.99
N LEU A 91 8.19 6.96 4.95
CA LEU A 91 7.32 5.81 5.20
C LEU A 91 6.38 5.50 4.02
N LEU A 92 5.85 6.54 3.39
CA LEU A 92 5.03 6.42 2.19
C LEU A 92 5.83 5.81 1.03
N GLY A 93 7.05 6.29 0.79
CA GLY A 93 7.95 5.74 -0.22
C GLY A 93 8.29 4.28 0.06
N THR A 94 8.63 3.94 1.31
CA THR A 94 8.92 2.56 1.73
C THR A 94 7.75 1.62 1.43
N LYS A 95 6.52 1.99 1.80
CA LYS A 95 5.36 1.11 1.52
C LYS A 95 5.08 0.96 0.02
N MET A 96 5.36 1.99 -0.79
CA MET A 96 5.22 1.89 -2.25
C MET A 96 6.25 0.93 -2.84
N LEU A 97 7.51 0.96 -2.38
CA LEU A 97 8.53 0.00 -2.80
C LEU A 97 8.16 -1.43 -2.41
N LEU A 98 7.68 -1.64 -1.18
CA LEU A 98 7.17 -2.94 -0.74
C LEU A 98 5.99 -3.40 -1.59
N ALA A 99 5.07 -2.51 -1.94
CA ALA A 99 3.93 -2.85 -2.79
C ALA A 99 4.37 -3.27 -4.19
N VAL A 100 5.31 -2.57 -4.81
CA VAL A 100 5.90 -2.96 -6.10
C VAL A 100 6.55 -4.34 -6.01
N ALA A 101 7.31 -4.63 -4.95
CA ALA A 101 7.88 -5.96 -4.73
C ALA A 101 6.80 -7.04 -4.61
N VAL A 102 5.73 -6.77 -3.85
CA VAL A 102 4.58 -7.69 -3.73
C VAL A 102 3.93 -7.93 -5.09
N PHE A 103 3.67 -6.89 -5.89
CA PHE A 103 3.04 -7.02 -7.20
C PHE A 103 3.91 -7.82 -8.17
N PHE A 104 5.22 -7.59 -8.15
CA PHE A 104 6.17 -8.35 -8.95
C PHE A 104 6.14 -9.82 -8.58
N ILE A 105 6.29 -10.15 -7.29
CA ILE A 105 6.31 -11.54 -6.83
C ILE A 105 4.96 -12.22 -7.14
N ALA A 106 3.84 -11.56 -6.84
CA ALA A 106 2.51 -12.08 -7.13
C ALA A 106 2.32 -12.38 -8.63
N SER A 107 2.71 -11.45 -9.51
CA SER A 107 2.65 -11.64 -10.96
C SER A 107 3.52 -12.80 -11.43
N ALA A 108 4.75 -12.91 -10.92
CA ALA A 108 5.66 -14.00 -11.27
C ALA A 108 5.15 -15.38 -10.78
N LEU A 109 4.44 -15.44 -9.64
CA LEU A 109 3.82 -16.67 -9.15
C LEU A 109 2.62 -17.13 -10.00
N VAL A 110 1.84 -16.20 -10.56
CA VAL A 110 0.68 -16.54 -11.41
C VAL A 110 0.99 -16.57 -12.91
N GLY A 111 2.17 -16.09 -13.30
CA GLY A 111 2.64 -16.06 -14.68
C GLY A 111 3.13 -17.42 -15.19
N ARG A 112 3.48 -17.46 -16.49
CA ARG A 112 3.95 -18.67 -17.21
C ARG A 112 5.40 -18.58 -17.72
N SER A 113 6.08 -17.45 -17.49
CA SER A 113 7.44 -17.24 -18.00
C SER A 113 8.42 -18.22 -17.33
N ALA A 114 9.25 -18.90 -18.13
CA ALA A 114 10.25 -19.86 -17.67
C ALA A 114 11.27 -19.22 -16.69
N ALA A 115 11.53 -17.92 -16.84
CA ALA A 115 12.44 -17.17 -15.96
C ALA A 115 12.07 -17.24 -14.46
N PHE A 116 10.79 -17.47 -14.15
CA PHE A 116 10.27 -17.52 -12.78
C PHE A 116 9.87 -18.93 -12.32
N GLU A 117 10.30 -19.99 -13.02
CA GLU A 117 9.93 -21.37 -12.68
C GLU A 117 10.44 -21.78 -11.29
N LYS A 118 11.71 -21.49 -10.96
CA LYS A 118 12.29 -21.72 -9.62
C LYS A 118 11.49 -21.04 -8.51
N MET A 119 10.93 -19.87 -8.81
CA MET A 119 10.09 -19.12 -7.88
C MET A 119 8.74 -19.83 -7.66
N ARG A 120 8.12 -20.34 -8.73
CA ARG A 120 6.86 -21.10 -8.68
C ARG A 120 7.01 -22.47 -8.02
N GLN A 121 8.16 -23.13 -8.14
CA GLN A 121 8.45 -24.36 -7.40
C GLN A 121 8.51 -24.11 -5.89
N ASN A 122 9.01 -22.93 -5.48
CA ASN A 122 9.07 -22.50 -4.08
C ASN A 122 7.89 -21.60 -3.68
N ARG A 123 6.72 -21.79 -4.29
CA ARG A 123 5.55 -20.88 -4.16
C ARG A 123 5.16 -20.61 -2.70
N ALA A 124 5.20 -21.61 -1.83
CA ALA A 124 4.88 -21.46 -0.41
C ALA A 124 5.78 -20.44 0.30
N LYS A 125 7.08 -20.44 0.00
CA LYS A 125 8.06 -19.46 0.53
C LYS A 125 7.70 -18.06 0.05
N TRP A 126 7.50 -17.90 -1.26
CA TRP A 126 7.24 -16.59 -1.86
C TRP A 126 5.87 -16.01 -1.50
N MET A 127 4.85 -16.84 -1.31
CA MET A 127 3.58 -16.43 -0.71
C MET A 127 3.79 -15.93 0.73
N GLY A 128 4.65 -16.59 1.52
CA GLY A 128 5.04 -16.10 2.85
C GLY A 128 5.71 -14.73 2.80
N VAL A 129 6.60 -14.51 1.84
CA VAL A 129 7.25 -13.19 1.61
C VAL A 129 6.21 -12.11 1.25
N ILE A 130 5.25 -12.44 0.37
CA ILE A 130 4.13 -11.53 0.06
C ILE A 130 3.36 -11.17 1.33
N VAL A 131 2.97 -12.16 2.12
CA VAL A 131 2.20 -11.94 3.36
C VAL A 131 2.99 -11.04 4.33
N LEU A 132 4.28 -11.30 4.51
CA LEU A 132 5.14 -10.47 5.37
C LEU A 132 5.19 -9.01 4.87
N PHE A 133 5.49 -8.79 3.59
CA PHE A 133 5.56 -7.44 3.03
C PHE A 133 4.21 -6.71 3.09
N SER A 134 3.12 -7.42 2.82
CA SER A 134 1.77 -6.88 2.96
C SER A 134 1.44 -6.49 4.41
N ALA A 135 1.85 -7.31 5.39
CA ALA A 135 1.69 -6.96 6.80
C ALA A 135 2.47 -5.68 7.16
N LEU A 136 3.72 -5.54 6.70
CA LEU A 136 4.51 -4.31 6.90
C LEU A 136 3.85 -3.08 6.27
N ILE A 137 3.29 -3.21 5.06
CA ILE A 137 2.53 -2.13 4.40
C ILE A 137 1.32 -1.70 5.25
N VAL A 138 0.60 -2.65 5.84
CA VAL A 138 -0.54 -2.38 6.73
C VAL A 138 -0.08 -1.67 8.01
N VAL A 139 1.01 -2.12 8.63
CA VAL A 139 1.59 -1.48 9.82
C VAL A 139 1.98 -0.04 9.53
N ILE A 140 2.70 0.21 8.43
CA ILE A 140 3.07 1.57 8.00
C ILE A 140 1.81 2.41 7.76
N SER A 141 0.82 1.86 7.07
CA SER A 141 -0.42 2.57 6.76
C SER A 141 -1.23 2.91 8.01
N GLY A 142 -1.28 2.01 8.99
CA GLY A 142 -1.91 2.24 10.29
C GLY A 142 -1.18 3.32 11.09
N PHE A 143 0.15 3.21 11.21
CA PHE A 143 0.99 4.18 11.92
C PHE A 143 0.85 5.59 11.33
N VAL A 144 0.96 5.73 10.00
CA VAL A 144 0.83 7.02 9.31
C VAL A 144 -0.57 7.62 9.48
N LYS A 145 -1.62 6.80 9.60
CA LYS A 145 -2.99 7.27 9.81
C LYS A 145 -3.23 7.81 11.22
N VAL A 146 -2.58 7.24 12.23
CA VAL A 146 -2.81 7.57 13.65
C VAL A 146 -1.88 8.69 14.14
N ARG A 147 -0.67 8.81 13.57
CA ARG A 147 0.29 9.82 14.02
C ARG A 147 -0.24 11.24 13.80
N VAL A 148 0.01 12.12 14.76
CA VAL A 148 -0.26 13.56 14.64
C VAL A 148 0.94 14.22 13.92
N PRO A 149 0.73 15.01 12.84
CA PRO A 149 1.81 15.72 12.18
C PRO A 149 2.54 16.68 13.14
N LYS A 150 3.87 16.82 13.00
CA LYS A 150 4.61 17.82 13.79
C LYS A 150 4.13 19.23 13.40
N PRO A 151 3.87 20.13 14.35
CA PRO A 151 3.57 21.52 14.06
C PRO A 151 4.69 22.14 13.22
N LYS A 152 4.33 22.90 12.18
CA LYS A 152 5.29 23.70 11.43
C LYS A 152 5.98 24.66 12.42
N PRO A 153 7.32 24.77 12.44
CA PRO A 153 7.99 25.73 13.30
C PRO A 153 7.39 27.11 13.04
N ALA A 154 6.97 27.78 14.13
CA ALA A 154 6.40 29.12 14.05
C ALA A 154 7.40 30.01 13.31
N VAL A 155 6.93 30.70 12.27
CA VAL A 155 7.68 31.82 11.71
C VAL A 155 7.84 32.80 12.88
N PRO A 156 9.07 33.18 13.29
CA PRO A 156 9.25 34.20 14.31
C PRO A 156 8.40 35.39 13.89
N THR A 157 7.40 35.75 14.69
CA THR A 157 6.65 36.99 14.50
C THR A 157 7.70 38.09 14.60
N GLU A 158 8.07 38.62 13.45
CA GLU A 158 8.93 39.78 13.33
C GLU A 158 8.40 40.83 14.32
N SER A 159 9.27 41.22 15.24
CA SER A 159 8.99 42.16 16.33
C SER A 159 8.45 43.46 15.76
N ARG A 160 7.12 43.55 15.64
CA ARG A 160 6.41 44.79 15.41
C ARG A 160 6.31 45.48 16.78
N GLN A 161 6.87 46.69 16.87
CA GLN A 161 7.18 47.49 18.08
C GLN A 161 8.62 47.23 18.54
N VAL A 162 9.61 48.12 18.33
CA VAL A 162 9.72 49.47 18.92
C VAL A 162 10.51 50.42 17.98
N GLU A 163 9.85 51.07 17.02
CA GLU A 163 10.43 52.24 16.35
C GLU A 163 9.28 53.12 15.84
N ASN A 164 8.66 53.87 16.75
CA ASN A 164 8.00 55.16 16.48
C ASN A 164 7.26 55.67 17.74
N LEU A 165 7.96 56.45 18.57
CA LEU A 165 7.51 57.63 19.37
C LEU A 165 8.55 57.93 20.47
N PRO A 166 8.81 59.19 20.89
CA PRO A 166 8.50 60.51 20.29
C PRO A 166 9.75 61.41 20.13
N ALA A 167 9.77 62.33 19.16
CA ALA A 167 10.72 63.45 19.17
C ALA A 167 9.97 64.76 19.43
N GLY A 168 10.18 65.31 20.63
CA GLY A 168 10.15 66.74 20.87
C GLY A 168 8.77 67.43 20.90
N MET A 169 8.17 67.48 22.09
CA MET A 169 7.55 68.72 22.54
C MET A 169 8.68 69.72 22.83
N SER A 170 8.76 70.80 22.05
CA SER A 170 9.42 72.03 22.48
C SER A 170 8.41 73.16 22.39
N SER A 171 8.12 73.69 23.57
CA SER A 171 7.59 75.02 23.93
C SER A 171 7.51 76.08 22.83
#